data_AF-A0AAE7R3H6-F1
#
_entry.id   AF-A0AAE7R3H6-F1
#
_cell.length_a   1.000
_cell.length_b   1.000
_cell.length_c   1.000
_cell.angle_alpha   90.00
_cell.angle_beta   90.00
_cell.angle_gamma   90.00
#
_symmetry.space_group_name_H-M   'P 1'
#
loop_
_entity.id
_entity.type
_entity.pdbx_description
1 polymer ?
#
loop_
_entity_poly.entity_id
_entity_poly.type
_entity_poly.pdbx_seq_one_letter_code
_entity_poly.pdbx_strand_id
1 'polypeptide(L)'
;MLDHQFNDHQHGRSVLHAKQRRHEGNGRSVKRTMTDILPITQKSQAETEEEAQCAFSFKLSEMLGIQTALPANIARRASVDPLFLYRLLEVRNEPAALQELIDSVAEASLPKWAPRPTTHLLKQASIALGRWAANGFSQVSDAIKEKRRAACKACPHLREPSPHLLFQIFAHDSKTCGLCSCAIEKKIMLPTETCPVADAPGSPRNRWGELLDP
;
A
#
# COMPACT_ATOMS: atom_id res chain seq x y z
N MET A 1 -9.82 66.13 10.16
CA MET A 1 -11.06 66.52 10.87
C MET A 1 -12.01 65.34 10.77
N LEU A 2 -12.43 64.61 11.78
CA LEU A 2 -12.33 64.56 13.26
C LEU A 2 -12.68 63.08 13.57
N ASP A 3 -11.81 62.29 14.21
CA ASP A 3 -11.69 62.04 15.66
C ASP A 3 -12.80 61.21 16.34
N HIS A 4 -12.33 60.12 16.99
CA HIS A 4 -12.77 59.47 18.25
C HIS A 4 -14.16 58.82 18.33
N GLN A 5 -14.42 57.71 19.05
CA GLN A 5 -13.95 57.21 20.37
C GLN A 5 -13.99 55.66 20.37
N PHE A 6 -12.97 54.91 20.83
CA PHE A 6 -12.66 54.54 22.23
C PHE A 6 -13.87 54.12 23.09
N ASN A 7 -13.93 52.84 23.47
CA ASN A 7 -14.21 52.51 24.86
C ASN A 7 -13.40 51.29 25.30
N ASP A 8 -12.77 51.48 26.44
CA ASP A 8 -11.81 50.64 27.15
C ASP A 8 -12.48 50.23 28.49
N HIS A 9 -11.76 49.44 29.27
CA HIS A 9 -11.99 49.13 30.68
C HIS A 9 -12.98 48.01 31.06
N GLN A 10 -12.72 47.11 32.02
CA GLN A 10 -11.49 46.63 32.70
C GLN A 10 -11.94 45.77 33.91
N HIS A 11 -11.00 44.98 34.43
CA HIS A 11 -10.83 44.57 35.85
C HIS A 11 -11.69 43.42 36.41
N GLY A 12 -11.19 42.52 37.25
CA GLY A 12 -9.92 42.40 37.98
C GLY A 12 -9.88 41.00 38.65
N ARG A 13 -8.72 40.32 38.70
CA ARG A 13 -7.69 40.28 39.77
C ARG A 13 -7.98 39.37 40.98
N SER A 14 -6.89 38.69 41.39
CA SER A 14 -6.52 38.14 42.72
C SER A 14 -6.62 36.61 42.83
N VAL A 15 -5.54 35.82 42.72
CA VAL A 15 -4.34 35.63 43.59
C VAL A 15 -4.70 35.24 45.04
N LEU A 16 -4.28 34.04 45.49
CA LEU A 16 -3.39 33.78 46.66
C LEU A 16 -3.52 32.34 47.24
N HIS A 17 -2.34 31.72 47.49
CA HIS A 17 -1.96 30.72 48.52
C HIS A 17 -2.74 29.37 48.64
N ALA A 18 -2.14 28.21 48.96
CA ALA A 18 -1.22 27.95 50.06
C ALA A 18 -0.45 26.60 49.96
N LYS A 19 0.61 26.53 50.76
CA LYS A 19 1.58 25.46 51.03
C LYS A 19 0.98 24.25 51.78
N GLN A 20 1.35 23.03 51.35
CA GLN A 20 2.19 22.06 52.09
C GLN A 20 1.89 21.73 53.57
N ARG A 21 1.48 20.48 53.88
CA ARG A 21 2.24 19.42 54.61
C ARG A 21 1.35 18.30 55.20
N ARG A 22 1.85 17.06 54.99
CA ARG A 22 1.81 15.79 55.75
C ARG A 22 0.81 15.60 56.90
N HIS A 23 0.16 14.43 56.91
CA HIS A 23 0.03 13.59 58.11
C HIS A 23 0.05 12.09 57.73
N GLU A 24 0.59 11.32 58.67
CA GLU A 24 1.00 9.92 58.61
C GLU A 24 -0.16 8.92 58.83
N GLY A 25 0.04 7.66 58.44
CA GLY A 25 -0.28 6.55 59.35
C GLY A 25 -1.38 5.55 58.97
N ASN A 26 -0.92 4.37 58.54
CA ASN A 26 -1.34 3.04 58.99
C ASN A 26 -2.67 2.41 58.48
N GLY A 27 -2.56 1.27 57.79
CA GLY A 27 -3.68 0.40 57.45
C GLY A 27 -3.25 -0.81 56.61
N ARG A 28 -3.18 -1.98 57.26
CA ARG A 28 -2.63 -3.24 56.76
C ARG A 28 -3.57 -3.94 55.75
N SER A 29 -2.96 -4.56 54.74
CA SER A 29 -3.33 -5.87 54.14
C SER A 29 -3.94 -5.93 52.73
N VAL A 30 -3.28 -6.79 51.94
CA VAL A 30 -3.68 -7.49 50.70
C VAL A 30 -3.79 -6.66 49.41
N LYS A 31 -2.81 -6.85 48.50
CA LYS A 31 -3.03 -7.53 47.20
C LYS A 31 -1.76 -7.61 46.34
N ARG A 32 -1.38 -8.87 46.09
CA ARG A 32 -0.74 -9.44 44.88
C ARG A 32 0.63 -8.88 44.45
N THR A 33 1.65 -9.65 44.78
CA THR A 33 2.88 -9.76 44.01
C THR A 33 2.60 -10.27 42.59
N MET A 34 3.27 -9.62 41.63
CA MET A 34 3.70 -10.05 40.30
C MET A 34 2.98 -11.22 39.63
N THR A 35 2.42 -10.97 38.45
CA THR A 35 2.40 -11.98 37.40
C THR A 35 2.67 -11.30 36.06
N ASP A 36 3.64 -11.86 35.37
CA ASP A 36 4.18 -11.44 34.09
C ASP A 36 3.09 -11.22 33.03
N ILE A 37 3.03 -10.00 32.49
CA ILE A 37 2.37 -9.73 31.22
C ILE A 37 3.49 -9.64 30.18
N LEU A 38 3.91 -10.78 29.67
CA LEU A 38 4.73 -10.93 28.44
C LEU A 38 3.82 -11.53 27.33
N PRO A 39 4.18 -11.39 26.04
CA PRO A 39 3.45 -10.57 25.08
C PRO A 39 2.55 -11.40 24.14
N ILE A 40 1.25 -11.46 24.40
CA ILE A 40 0.29 -12.13 23.51
C ILE A 40 0.14 -11.36 22.17
N THR A 41 0.36 -10.05 22.19
CA THR A 41 0.13 -9.16 21.03
C THR A 41 1.22 -9.24 19.96
N GLN A 42 2.46 -9.52 20.32
CA GLN A 42 3.57 -9.59 19.33
C GLN A 42 3.57 -10.92 18.57
N LYS A 43 3.18 -12.00 19.26
CA LYS A 43 3.14 -13.34 18.66
C LYS A 43 2.05 -13.43 17.58
N SER A 44 0.87 -12.88 17.84
CA SER A 44 -0.22 -12.85 16.85
C SER A 44 0.08 -11.96 15.64
N GLN A 45 0.84 -10.86 15.81
CA GLN A 45 1.23 -10.00 14.70
C GLN A 45 2.27 -10.64 13.78
N ALA A 46 3.30 -11.27 14.36
CA ALA A 46 4.34 -11.97 13.59
C ALA A 46 3.76 -13.15 12.80
N GLU A 47 2.84 -13.92 13.40
CA GLU A 47 2.11 -15.00 12.73
C GLU A 47 1.31 -14.46 11.51
N THR A 48 0.62 -13.32 11.65
CA THR A 48 -0.12 -12.73 10.52
C THR A 48 0.76 -12.15 9.42
N GLU A 49 1.99 -11.74 9.73
CA GLU A 49 2.96 -11.22 8.75
C GLU A 49 3.60 -12.36 7.96
N GLU A 50 3.99 -13.44 8.63
CA GLU A 50 4.50 -14.65 7.99
C GLU A 50 3.46 -15.29 7.07
N GLU A 51 2.21 -15.43 7.54
CA GLU A 51 1.10 -15.90 6.71
C GLU A 51 0.88 -15.02 5.47
N ALA A 52 0.88 -13.69 5.61
CA ALA A 52 0.70 -12.77 4.50
C ALA A 52 1.86 -12.84 3.50
N GLN A 53 3.09 -13.01 3.99
CA GLN A 53 4.28 -13.16 3.15
C GLN A 53 4.28 -14.51 2.41
N CYS A 54 3.83 -15.59 3.05
CA CYS A 54 3.65 -16.90 2.44
C CYS A 54 2.58 -16.87 1.34
N ALA A 55 1.42 -16.24 1.62
CA ALA A 55 0.37 -16.07 0.62
C ALA A 55 0.87 -15.29 -0.61
N PHE A 56 1.63 -14.20 -0.38
CA PHE A 56 2.24 -13.43 -1.45
C PHE A 56 3.28 -14.26 -2.23
N SER A 57 4.13 -15.01 -1.53
CA SER A 57 5.14 -15.89 -2.14
C SER A 57 4.51 -16.91 -3.09
N PHE A 58 3.44 -17.58 -2.64
CA PHE A 58 2.73 -18.57 -3.44
C PHE A 58 2.08 -17.95 -4.68
N LYS A 59 1.41 -16.80 -4.52
CA LYS A 59 0.76 -16.13 -5.65
C LYS A 59 1.77 -15.58 -6.66
N LEU A 60 2.92 -15.11 -6.18
CA LEU A 60 4.01 -14.67 -7.03
C LEU A 60 4.66 -15.84 -7.77
N SER A 61 4.88 -17.00 -7.12
CA SER A 61 5.44 -18.18 -7.80
C SER A 61 4.53 -18.69 -8.91
N GLU A 62 3.21 -18.73 -8.67
CA GLU A 62 2.22 -19.06 -9.72
C GLU A 62 2.34 -18.13 -10.94
N MET A 63 2.47 -16.82 -10.69
CA MET A 63 2.63 -15.82 -11.76
C MET A 63 3.94 -15.95 -12.53
N LEU A 64 4.99 -16.42 -11.88
CA LEU A 64 6.30 -16.66 -12.49
C LEU A 64 6.41 -18.04 -13.16
N GLY A 65 5.35 -18.86 -13.13
CA GLY A 65 5.37 -20.22 -13.67
C GLY A 65 6.25 -21.20 -12.87
N ILE A 66 6.54 -20.87 -11.61
CA ILE A 66 7.34 -21.70 -10.70
C ILE A 66 6.39 -22.60 -9.91
N GLN A 67 6.61 -23.92 -9.97
CA GLN A 67 5.74 -24.93 -9.34
C GLN A 67 5.87 -24.97 -7.81
N THR A 68 6.95 -24.41 -7.26
CA THR A 68 7.21 -24.35 -5.83
C THR A 68 7.09 -22.90 -5.32
N ALA A 69 6.75 -22.74 -4.04
CA ALA A 69 6.76 -21.41 -3.43
C ALA A 69 8.16 -20.79 -3.53
N LEU A 70 8.21 -19.48 -3.80
CA LEU A 70 9.47 -18.75 -3.81
C LEU A 70 10.12 -18.80 -2.42
N PRO A 71 11.46 -18.86 -2.35
CA PRO A 71 12.19 -18.68 -1.11
C PRO A 71 11.78 -17.37 -0.41
N ALA A 72 11.67 -17.40 0.92
CA ALA A 72 11.10 -16.30 1.70
C ALA A 72 11.85 -14.97 1.53
N ASN A 73 13.18 -15.03 1.39
CA ASN A 73 14.04 -13.88 1.07
C ASN A 73 13.71 -13.27 -0.29
N ILE A 74 13.44 -14.09 -1.31
CA ILE A 74 13.11 -13.65 -2.67
C ILE A 74 11.72 -13.00 -2.69
N ALA A 75 10.72 -13.66 -2.10
CA ALA A 75 9.37 -13.10 -1.99
C ALA A 75 9.37 -11.80 -1.17
N ARG A 76 10.19 -11.72 -0.11
CA ARG A 76 10.34 -10.50 0.69
C ARG A 76 11.03 -9.39 -0.09
N ARG A 77 12.03 -9.71 -0.90
CA ARG A 77 12.66 -8.71 -1.78
C ARG A 77 11.66 -8.19 -2.80
N ALA A 78 10.92 -9.07 -3.46
CA ALA A 78 9.91 -8.69 -4.44
C ALA A 78 8.77 -7.83 -3.85
N SER A 79 8.46 -7.97 -2.55
CA SER A 79 7.43 -7.15 -1.91
C SER A 79 7.88 -5.72 -1.55
N VAL A 80 9.18 -5.43 -1.58
CA VAL A 80 9.74 -4.12 -1.16
C VAL A 80 10.62 -3.44 -2.20
N ASP A 81 11.13 -4.20 -3.17
CA ASP A 81 11.97 -3.76 -4.28
C ASP A 81 11.18 -3.93 -5.58
N PRO A 82 10.45 -2.89 -6.03
CA PRO A 82 9.58 -3.04 -7.19
C PRO A 82 10.39 -3.17 -8.50
N LEU A 83 11.69 -2.83 -8.51
CA LEU A 83 12.58 -3.04 -9.66
C LEU A 83 12.91 -4.51 -9.81
N PHE A 84 13.21 -5.15 -8.68
CA PHE A 84 13.37 -6.59 -8.65
C PHE A 84 12.09 -7.31 -9.08
N LEU A 85 10.92 -6.92 -8.54
CA LEU A 85 9.64 -7.48 -8.97
C LEU A 85 9.40 -7.27 -10.48
N TYR A 86 9.61 -6.07 -11.00
CA TYR A 86 9.44 -5.80 -12.42
C TYR A 86 10.31 -6.72 -13.29
N ARG A 87 11.60 -6.88 -12.95
CA ARG A 87 12.52 -7.75 -13.68
C ARG A 87 12.08 -9.21 -13.63
N LEU A 88 11.62 -9.72 -12.48
CA LEU A 88 11.06 -11.08 -12.38
C LEU A 88 9.90 -11.27 -13.37
N LEU A 89 9.02 -10.28 -13.51
CA LEU A 89 7.86 -10.36 -14.42
C LEU A 89 8.22 -10.23 -15.90
N GLU A 90 9.30 -9.50 -16.20
CA GLU A 90 9.83 -9.31 -17.54
C GLU A 90 10.42 -10.61 -18.08
N VAL A 91 11.20 -11.32 -17.28
CA VAL A 91 11.86 -12.58 -17.66
C VAL A 91 11.03 -13.83 -17.32
N ARG A 92 9.77 -13.70 -16.89
CA ARG A 92 8.97 -14.83 -16.38
C ARG A 92 8.77 -15.99 -17.36
N ASN A 93 8.87 -15.72 -18.66
CA ASN A 93 8.73 -16.73 -19.71
C ASN A 93 10.10 -17.29 -20.18
N GLU A 94 11.18 -16.90 -19.52
CA GLU A 94 12.56 -17.29 -19.83
C GLU A 94 13.17 -17.99 -18.61
N PRO A 95 12.96 -19.31 -18.43
CA PRO A 95 13.30 -20.00 -17.17
C PRO A 95 14.75 -19.84 -16.73
N ALA A 96 15.69 -19.80 -17.67
CA ALA A 96 17.11 -19.61 -17.37
C ALA A 96 17.41 -18.20 -16.83
N ALA A 97 16.87 -17.15 -17.48
CA ALA A 97 17.04 -15.77 -17.04
C ALA A 97 16.32 -15.50 -15.71
N LEU A 98 15.15 -16.13 -15.49
CA LEU A 98 14.43 -16.07 -14.23
C LEU A 98 15.26 -16.68 -13.08
N GLN A 99 15.83 -17.86 -13.30
CA GLN A 99 16.66 -18.53 -12.29
C GLN A 99 17.93 -17.72 -12.00
N GLU A 100 18.62 -17.24 -13.03
CA GLU A 100 19.81 -16.39 -12.89
C GLU A 100 19.51 -15.13 -12.06
N LEU A 101 18.37 -14.47 -12.33
CA LEU A 101 17.96 -13.29 -11.58
C LEU A 101 17.67 -13.61 -10.11
N ILE A 102 17.03 -14.75 -9.82
CA ILE A 102 16.79 -15.22 -8.44
C ILE A 102 18.12 -15.49 -7.72
N ASP A 103 19.03 -16.21 -8.37
CA ASP A 103 20.33 -16.59 -7.80
C ASP A 103 21.22 -15.37 -7.53
N SER A 104 21.15 -14.36 -8.40
CA SER A 104 21.93 -13.11 -8.26
C SER A 104 21.66 -12.35 -6.96
N VAL A 105 20.53 -12.62 -6.30
CA VAL A 105 20.11 -11.94 -5.07
C VAL A 105 19.81 -12.89 -3.91
N ALA A 106 20.05 -14.20 -4.05
CA ALA A 106 19.70 -15.19 -3.03
C ALA A 106 20.31 -14.85 -1.64
N GLU A 107 21.57 -14.46 -1.61
CA GLU A 107 22.26 -14.10 -0.36
C GLU A 107 22.33 -12.58 -0.12
N ALA A 108 21.70 -11.78 -1.00
CA ALA A 108 21.75 -10.33 -0.88
C ALA A 108 20.78 -9.83 0.18
N SER A 109 21.27 -8.98 1.08
CA SER A 109 20.40 -8.23 1.99
C SER A 109 19.44 -7.32 1.22
N LEU A 110 18.30 -7.00 1.83
CA LEU A 110 17.35 -6.06 1.27
C LEU A 110 18.00 -4.69 1.03
N PRO A 111 17.60 -3.95 -0.02
CA PRO A 111 18.09 -2.60 -0.23
C PRO A 111 17.86 -1.73 1.01
N LYS A 112 18.85 -0.90 1.39
CA LYS A 112 18.75 -0.06 2.61
C LYS A 112 17.58 0.92 2.60
N TRP A 113 17.10 1.29 1.42
CA TRP A 113 15.96 2.20 1.22
C TRP A 113 14.61 1.47 1.29
N ALA A 114 14.61 0.13 1.30
CA ALA A 114 13.40 -0.65 1.21
C ALA A 114 12.55 -0.51 2.49
N PRO A 115 11.29 -0.05 2.38
CA PRO A 115 10.40 -0.03 3.53
C PRO A 115 10.06 -1.47 3.94
N ARG A 116 9.67 -1.68 5.20
CA ARG A 116 9.05 -2.95 5.58
C ARG A 116 7.66 -3.04 4.93
N PRO A 117 7.33 -4.15 4.26
CA PRO A 117 6.01 -4.33 3.70
C PRO A 117 5.01 -4.51 4.84
N THR A 118 3.83 -3.89 4.75
CA THR A 118 2.80 -4.08 5.78
C THR A 118 2.00 -5.33 5.48
N THR A 119 1.49 -5.99 6.52
CA THR A 119 0.60 -7.16 6.39
C THR A 119 -0.63 -6.85 5.52
N HIS A 120 -1.19 -5.65 5.66
CA HIS A 120 -2.29 -5.17 4.83
C HIS A 120 -1.91 -5.13 3.34
N LEU A 121 -0.76 -4.57 2.98
CA LEU A 121 -0.31 -4.48 1.58
C LEU A 121 -0.02 -5.86 1.00
N LEU A 122 0.63 -6.75 1.75
CA LEU A 122 0.89 -8.13 1.31
C LEU A 122 -0.41 -8.90 1.05
N LYS A 123 -1.41 -8.75 1.93
CA LYS A 123 -2.74 -9.36 1.75
C LYS A 123 -3.45 -8.81 0.51
N GLN A 124 -3.48 -7.49 0.33
CA GLN A 124 -4.09 -6.87 -0.85
C GLN A 124 -3.38 -7.27 -2.15
N ALA A 125 -2.05 -7.33 -2.15
CA ALA A 125 -1.26 -7.79 -3.27
C ALA A 125 -1.57 -9.26 -3.62
N SER A 126 -1.66 -10.13 -2.61
CA SER A 126 -2.01 -11.55 -2.80
C SER A 126 -3.41 -11.72 -3.40
N ILE A 127 -4.39 -10.93 -2.94
CA ILE A 127 -5.76 -10.92 -3.48
C ILE A 127 -5.75 -10.44 -4.94
N ALA A 128 -5.05 -9.34 -5.23
CA ALA A 128 -4.95 -8.79 -6.58
C ALA A 128 -4.29 -9.80 -7.55
N LEU A 129 -3.18 -10.41 -7.13
CA LEU A 129 -2.52 -11.47 -7.89
C LEU A 129 -3.44 -12.67 -8.08
N GLY A 130 -4.19 -13.10 -7.06
CA GLY A 130 -5.16 -14.19 -7.17
C GLY A 130 -6.27 -13.91 -8.17
N ARG A 131 -6.82 -12.68 -8.19
CA ARG A 131 -7.82 -12.26 -9.19
C ARG A 131 -7.25 -12.28 -10.60
N TRP A 132 -6.01 -11.84 -10.77
CA TRP A 132 -5.36 -11.86 -12.08
C TRP A 132 -5.01 -13.28 -12.54
N ALA A 133 -4.56 -14.13 -11.62
CA ALA A 133 -4.30 -15.55 -11.83
C ALA A 133 -5.57 -16.29 -12.29
N ALA A 134 -6.73 -15.96 -11.70
CA ALA A 134 -8.02 -16.50 -12.14
C ALA A 134 -8.38 -16.15 -13.60
N ASN A 135 -7.73 -15.13 -14.17
CA ASN A 135 -7.81 -14.76 -15.58
C ASN A 135 -6.59 -15.27 -16.38
N GLY A 136 -5.83 -16.23 -15.86
CA GLY A 136 -4.64 -16.81 -16.51
C GLY A 136 -3.49 -15.81 -16.68
N PHE A 137 -3.41 -14.79 -15.83
CA PHE A 137 -2.49 -13.66 -15.98
C PHE A 137 -2.58 -12.97 -17.35
N SER A 138 -3.76 -13.05 -17.98
CA SER A 138 -4.00 -12.47 -19.29
C SER A 138 -4.09 -10.94 -19.24
N GLN A 139 -3.91 -10.33 -20.39
CA GLN A 139 -4.18 -8.91 -20.59
C GLN A 139 -5.43 -8.77 -21.44
N VAL A 140 -6.10 -7.62 -21.34
CA VAL A 140 -7.18 -7.28 -22.27
C VAL A 140 -6.64 -7.09 -23.69
N SER A 141 -7.51 -7.19 -24.69
CA SER A 141 -7.14 -6.97 -26.10
C SER A 141 -6.68 -5.52 -26.34
N ASP A 142 -5.91 -5.30 -27.40
CA ASP A 142 -5.40 -3.95 -27.72
C ASP A 142 -6.54 -2.96 -28.04
N ALA A 143 -7.67 -3.45 -28.59
CA ALA A 143 -8.87 -2.64 -28.76
C ALA A 143 -9.44 -2.13 -27.43
N ILE A 144 -9.47 -2.99 -26.39
CA ILE A 144 -9.89 -2.59 -25.04
C ILE A 144 -8.86 -1.63 -24.42
N LYS A 145 -7.56 -1.91 -24.57
CA LYS A 145 -6.49 -1.02 -24.08
C LYS A 145 -6.64 0.38 -24.68
N GLU A 146 -6.83 0.49 -25.99
CA GLU A 146 -6.94 1.78 -26.67
C GLU A 146 -8.22 2.54 -26.24
N LYS A 147 -9.35 1.84 -26.12
CA LYS A 147 -10.59 2.44 -25.60
C LYS A 147 -10.39 3.01 -24.18
N ARG A 148 -9.81 2.22 -23.27
CA ARG A 148 -9.52 2.63 -21.90
C ARG A 148 -8.52 3.78 -21.86
N ARG A 149 -7.47 3.74 -22.70
CA ARG A 149 -6.46 4.78 -22.86
C ARG A 149 -7.08 6.11 -23.29
N ALA A 150 -7.96 6.09 -24.31
CA ALA A 150 -8.65 7.29 -24.79
C ALA A 150 -9.48 7.93 -23.67
N ALA A 151 -10.23 7.14 -22.92
CA ALA A 151 -10.98 7.61 -21.76
C ALA A 151 -10.08 8.20 -20.67
N CYS A 152 -8.93 7.59 -20.39
CA CYS A 152 -7.97 8.12 -19.41
C CYS A 152 -7.31 9.42 -19.89
N LYS A 153 -6.98 9.55 -21.18
CA LYS A 153 -6.41 10.78 -21.77
C LYS A 153 -7.36 11.98 -21.66
N ALA A 154 -8.67 11.74 -21.77
CA ALA A 154 -9.70 12.78 -21.63
C ALA A 154 -10.13 13.05 -20.17
N CYS A 155 -9.59 12.31 -19.19
CA CYS A 155 -10.03 12.37 -17.80
C CYS A 155 -9.43 13.59 -17.08
N PRO A 156 -10.25 14.41 -16.37
CA PRO A 156 -9.74 15.56 -15.61
C PRO A 156 -8.88 15.17 -14.41
N HIS A 157 -8.89 13.89 -14.01
CA HIS A 157 -8.06 13.38 -12.92
C HIS A 157 -6.72 12.81 -13.41
N LEU A 158 -6.40 12.89 -14.70
CA LEU A 158 -5.09 12.45 -15.20
C LEU A 158 -4.00 13.38 -14.67
N ARG A 159 -2.97 12.80 -14.05
CA ARG A 159 -1.84 13.54 -13.47
C ARG A 159 -0.53 13.10 -14.10
N GLU A 160 0.41 14.03 -14.15
CA GLU A 160 1.80 13.67 -14.41
C GLU A 160 2.32 12.73 -13.30
N PRO A 161 3.26 11.82 -13.62
CA PRO A 161 3.85 10.97 -12.61
C PRO A 161 4.50 11.83 -11.51
N SER A 162 4.43 11.33 -10.27
CA SER A 162 5.09 11.99 -9.14
C SER A 162 6.58 12.16 -9.43
N PRO A 163 7.21 13.29 -9.07
CA PRO A 163 8.65 13.50 -9.27
C PRO A 163 9.52 12.61 -8.37
N HIS A 164 8.92 11.81 -7.48
CA HIS A 164 9.66 10.82 -6.71
C HIS A 164 10.35 9.82 -7.64
N LEU A 165 11.66 9.66 -7.47
CA LEU A 165 12.55 8.84 -8.30
C LEU A 165 12.02 7.41 -8.55
N LEU A 166 11.37 6.80 -7.56
CA LEU A 166 10.76 5.48 -7.70
C LEU A 166 9.63 5.47 -8.75
N PHE A 167 8.79 6.51 -8.78
CA PHE A 167 7.75 6.63 -9.81
C PHE A 167 8.34 6.84 -11.21
N GLN A 168 9.45 7.58 -11.34
CA GLN A 168 10.10 7.75 -12.65
C GLN A 168 10.61 6.43 -13.23
N ILE A 169 11.07 5.51 -12.37
CA ILE A 169 11.58 4.20 -12.77
C ILE A 169 10.42 3.23 -13.12
N PHE A 170 9.35 3.18 -12.31
CA PHE A 170 8.26 2.21 -12.51
C PHE A 170 7.16 2.67 -13.47
N ALA A 171 7.00 3.98 -13.55
CA ALA A 171 5.97 4.62 -14.32
C ALA A 171 6.60 5.41 -15.49
N HIS A 172 7.78 5.01 -15.99
CA HIS A 172 8.47 5.63 -17.14
C HIS A 172 7.46 6.21 -18.14
N ASP A 173 7.34 7.55 -18.13
CA ASP A 173 6.45 8.37 -18.96
C ASP A 173 4.93 8.04 -18.90
N SER A 174 4.52 7.14 -18.02
CA SER A 174 3.12 6.81 -17.78
C SER A 174 2.49 7.78 -16.79
N LYS A 175 1.51 8.52 -17.28
CA LYS A 175 0.63 9.35 -16.45
C LYS A 175 -0.06 8.49 -15.38
N THR A 176 -0.39 9.11 -14.26
CA THR A 176 -1.03 8.46 -13.11
C THR A 176 -2.49 8.88 -12.98
N CYS A 177 -3.33 7.98 -12.46
CA CYS A 177 -4.71 8.32 -12.13
C CYS A 177 -4.78 9.09 -10.80
N GLY A 178 -5.36 10.27 -10.80
CA GLY A 178 -5.54 11.08 -9.58
C GLY A 178 -6.59 10.56 -8.59
N LEU A 179 -7.36 9.52 -8.96
CA LEU A 179 -8.40 8.92 -8.13
C LEU A 179 -7.90 7.68 -7.37
N CYS A 180 -7.07 6.86 -8.01
CA CYS A 180 -6.60 5.59 -7.45
C CYS A 180 -5.07 5.44 -7.46
N SER A 181 -4.32 6.46 -7.90
CA SER A 181 -2.85 6.52 -7.94
C SER A 181 -2.16 5.43 -8.78
N CYS A 182 -2.89 4.69 -9.62
CA CYS A 182 -2.32 3.70 -10.52
C CYS A 182 -1.63 4.34 -11.72
N ALA A 183 -0.54 3.74 -12.20
CA ALA A 183 0.02 4.03 -13.51
C ALA A 183 -0.96 3.61 -14.61
N ILE A 184 -1.37 4.53 -15.48
CA ILE A 184 -2.45 4.31 -16.44
C ILE A 184 -2.11 3.16 -17.40
N GLU A 185 -0.88 3.15 -17.94
CA GLU A 185 -0.42 2.12 -18.88
C GLU A 185 -0.54 0.70 -18.32
N LYS A 186 -0.31 0.54 -17.01
CA LYS A 186 -0.41 -0.74 -16.32
C LYS A 186 -1.85 -1.07 -15.92
N LYS A 187 -2.64 -0.05 -15.59
CA LYS A 187 -4.04 -0.26 -15.19
C LYS A 187 -4.90 -0.73 -16.36
N ILE A 188 -4.78 -0.07 -17.52
CA ILE A 188 -5.67 -0.32 -18.67
C ILE A 188 -5.52 -1.71 -19.27
N MET A 189 -4.35 -2.35 -19.10
CA MET A 189 -4.05 -3.68 -19.65
C MET A 189 -4.65 -4.83 -18.84
N LEU A 190 -5.04 -4.59 -17.58
CA LEU A 190 -5.49 -5.66 -16.69
C LEU A 190 -7.01 -5.91 -16.79
N PRO A 191 -7.46 -7.16 -16.99
CA PRO A 191 -8.88 -7.48 -17.07
C PRO A 191 -9.61 -7.32 -15.73
N THR A 192 -8.89 -7.41 -14.62
CA THR A 192 -9.43 -7.29 -13.25
C THR A 192 -9.52 -5.85 -12.73
N GLU A 193 -9.06 -4.89 -13.52
CA GLU A 193 -9.08 -3.48 -13.16
C GLU A 193 -10.33 -2.80 -13.71
N THR A 194 -10.83 -1.82 -12.96
CA THR A 194 -11.98 -0.99 -13.35
C THR A 194 -11.70 0.49 -13.05
N CYS A 195 -12.34 1.39 -13.81
CA CYS A 195 -12.35 2.80 -13.46
C CYS A 195 -13.29 3.02 -12.27
N PRO A 196 -12.84 3.65 -11.16
CA PRO A 196 -13.61 3.71 -9.92
C PRO A 196 -14.76 4.73 -9.94
N VAL A 197 -14.94 5.44 -11.05
CA VAL A 197 -15.93 6.52 -11.17
C VAL A 197 -16.84 6.32 -12.36
N ALA A 198 -18.11 6.64 -12.16
CA ALA A 198 -19.13 6.65 -13.19
C ALA A 198 -18.79 7.65 -14.31
N ASP A 199 -19.27 7.38 -15.53
CA ASP A 199 -19.15 8.32 -16.65
C ASP A 199 -20.05 9.56 -16.49
N ALA A 200 -21.23 9.38 -15.88
CA ALA A 200 -22.17 10.42 -15.51
C ALA A 200 -22.85 10.11 -14.16
N PRO A 201 -23.37 11.11 -13.43
CA PRO A 201 -24.15 10.89 -12.21
C PRO A 201 -25.31 9.90 -12.45
N GLY A 202 -25.39 8.85 -11.63
CA GLY A 202 -26.44 7.82 -11.73
C GLY A 202 -26.22 6.78 -12.83
N SER A 203 -25.15 6.86 -13.60
CA SER A 203 -24.84 5.87 -14.63
C SER A 203 -24.35 4.56 -14.01
N PRO A 204 -24.80 3.39 -14.53
CA PRO A 204 -24.26 2.09 -14.15
C PRO A 204 -22.91 1.80 -14.82
N ARG A 205 -22.37 2.72 -15.62
CA ARG A 205 -21.12 2.57 -16.35
C ARG A 205 -20.04 3.48 -15.83
N ASN A 206 -18.81 2.98 -15.83
CA ASN A 206 -17.62 3.75 -15.51
C ASN A 206 -17.15 4.59 -16.70
N ARG A 207 -16.13 5.44 -16.52
CA ARG A 207 -15.56 6.24 -17.61
C ARG A 207 -14.95 5.43 -18.77
N TRP A 208 -14.73 4.13 -18.62
CA TRP A 208 -14.31 3.23 -19.71
C TRP A 208 -15.50 2.66 -20.52
N GLY A 209 -16.73 3.01 -20.12
CA GLY A 209 -17.97 2.48 -20.69
C GLY A 209 -18.25 1.03 -20.26
N GLU A 210 -17.54 0.53 -19.25
CA GLU A 210 -17.71 -0.78 -18.65
C GLU A 210 -18.70 -0.68 -17.48
N LEU A 211 -19.35 -1.78 -17.10
CA LEU A 211 -20.21 -1.76 -15.92
C LEU A 211 -19.36 -1.44 -14.69
N LEU A 212 -19.85 -0.54 -13.83
CA LEU A 212 -19.33 -0.45 -12.47
C LEU A 212 -19.74 -1.74 -11.77
N ASP A 213 -18.77 -2.52 -11.32
CA ASP A 213 -19.06 -3.66 -10.45
C ASP A 213 -19.90 -3.15 -9.26
N PRO A 214 -21.00 -3.85 -8.91
CA PRO A 214 -21.83 -3.49 -7.76
C PRO A 214 -21.06 -3.58 -6.43
#